data_AF-A0A2P4QHF1-F1
#
_entry.id   AF-A0A2P4QHF1-F1
#
_cell.length_a   1.000
_cell.length_b   1.000
_cell.length_c   1.000
_cell.angle_alpha   90.00
_cell.angle_beta   90.00
_cell.angle_gamma   90.00
#
_symmetry.space_group_name_H-M   'P 1'
#
loop_
_entity.id
_entity.type
_entity.pdbx_description
1 polymer ?
#
loop_
_entity_poly.entity_id
_entity_poly.type
_entity_poly.pdbx_seq_one_letter_code
_entity_poly.pdbx_strand_id
1 'polypeptide(L)' 'MKICWDSNPYNRPSVIEIEELLRLFILYENEEIKKQFDEAENIDIPKYNSINSISNKLHTS' A
#
# COMPACT_ATOMS: atom_id res chain seq x y z
N MET A 1 11.06 13.12 4.93
CA MET A 1 9.73 13.19 4.30
C MET A 1 9.09 14.58 4.29
N LYS A 2 9.17 15.41 5.34
CA LYS A 2 8.61 16.78 5.31
C LYS A 2 9.07 17.62 4.11
N ILE A 3 10.34 17.50 3.71
CA ILE A 3 10.91 18.20 2.54
C ILE A 3 10.28 17.78 1.19
N CYS A 4 9.77 16.55 1.09
CA CYS A 4 9.13 16.07 -0.14
C CYS A 4 7.78 16.77 -0.38
N TRP A 5 7.22 17.38 0.66
CA TRP A 5 5.93 18.06 0.66
C TRP A 5 6.10 19.59 0.73
N ASP A 6 7.29 20.12 0.40
CA ASP A 6 7.51 21.55 0.35
C ASP A 6 6.54 22.21 -0.65
N SER A 7 5.92 23.32 -0.24
CA SER A 7 4.99 24.07 -1.07
C SER A 7 5.69 24.66 -2.29
N ASN A 8 6.98 24.99 -2.15
CA ASN A 8 7.84 25.37 -3.26
C ASN A 8 8.41 24.11 -3.94
N PRO A 9 8.09 23.84 -5.22
CA PRO A 9 8.57 22.65 -5.92
C PRO A 9 10.10 22.61 -6.06
N TYR A 10 10.78 23.76 -6.10
CA TYR A 10 12.24 23.82 -6.22
C TYR A 10 12.99 23.36 -4.96
N ASN A 11 12.31 23.33 -3.82
CA ASN A 11 12.88 22.85 -2.56
C ASN A 11 12.69 21.34 -2.37
N ARG A 12 11.91 20.68 -3.24
CA ARG A 12 11.66 19.25 -3.13
C ARG A 12 12.91 18.49 -3.61
N PRO A 13 13.30 17.42 -2.92
CA PRO A 13 14.38 16.57 -3.39
C PRO A 13 14.01 15.92 -4.72
N SER A 14 15.04 15.69 -5.53
CA SER A 14 14.97 14.88 -6.74
C SER A 14 14.71 13.41 -6.39
N VAL A 15 14.30 12.64 -7.41
CA VAL A 15 14.06 11.21 -7.24
C VAL A 15 15.33 10.46 -6.82
N ILE A 16 16.51 10.91 -7.30
CA ILE A 16 17.81 10.32 -6.98
C ILE A 16 18.13 10.53 -5.50
N GLU A 17 17.93 11.74 -4.98
CA GLU A 17 18.16 12.04 -3.56
C GLU A 17 17.20 11.25 -2.66
N ILE A 18 15.94 11.06 -3.08
CA ILE A 18 14.98 10.22 -2.35
C ILE A 18 15.43 8.74 -2.36
N GLU A 19 15.88 8.23 -3.50
CA GLU A 19 16.35 6.86 -3.63
C GLU A 19 17.53 6.59 -2.70
N GLU A 20 18.51 7.50 -2.66
CA GLU A 20 19.67 7.39 -1.76
C GLU A 20 19.25 7.34 -0.28
N LEU A 21 18.30 8.19 0.13
CA LEU A 21 17.75 8.19 1.48
C LEU A 21 17.01 6.88 1.82
N LEU A 22 16.27 6.33 0.87
CA LEU A 22 15.48 5.10 1.05
C LEU A 22 16.32 3.83 0.93
N ARG A 23 17.46 3.87 0.25
CA ARG A 23 18.34 2.71 0.03
C ARG A 23 18.75 2.04 1.34
N LEU A 24 18.97 2.84 2.39
CA LEU A 24 19.30 2.36 3.74
C LEU A 24 18.15 1.58 4.39
N PHE A 25 16.90 1.87 4.02
CA PHE A 25 15.70 1.20 4.55
C PHE A 25 15.31 -0.05 3.74
N ILE A 26 15.62 -0.07 2.43
CA ILE A 26 15.28 -1.17 1.52
C ILE A 26 16.27 -2.35 1.63
N LEU A 27 17.51 -2.10 2.07
CA LEU A 27 18.56 -3.12 2.10
C LEU A 27 18.29 -4.28 3.08
N TYR A 28 17.41 -4.08 4.06
CA TYR A 28 16.97 -5.14 4.96
C TYR A 28 15.73 -5.79 4.35
N GLU A 29 15.78 -7.12 4.14
CA GLU A 29 14.59 -7.92 3.83
C GLU A 29 13.47 -7.54 4.79
N ASN A 30 12.49 -6.82 4.23
CA ASN A 30 11.51 -6.13 5.03
C ASN A 30 10.29 -7.04 5.15
N GLU A 31 10.40 -8.03 6.04
CA GLU A 31 9.29 -8.92 6.41
C GLU A 31 8.01 -8.14 6.75
N GLU A 32 8.14 -6.89 7.23
CA GLU A 32 7.00 -6.01 7.47
C GLU A 32 6.33 -5.52 6.18
N ILE A 33 7.09 -5.29 5.10
CA ILE A 33 6.51 -5.01 3.77
C ILE A 33 5.76 -6.24 3.26
N LYS A 34 6.37 -7.42 3.36
CA LYS A 34 5.73 -8.68 2.95
C LYS A 34 4.44 -8.94 3.72
N LYS A 35 4.47 -8.78 5.04
CA LYS A 35 3.30 -8.90 5.91
C LYS A 35 2.18 -7.93 5.53
N GLN A 36 2.52 -6.67 5.18
CA GLN A 36 1.51 -5.71 4.71
C GLN A 36 0.86 -6.13 3.38
N PHE A 37 1.62 -6.70 2.45
CA PHE A 37 1.06 -7.30 1.23
C PHE A 37 0.15 -8.48 1.57
N ASP A 38 0.61 -9.40 2.42
CA ASP A 38 -0.18 -10.55 2.85
C ASP A 38 -1.48 -10.12 3.54
N GLU A 39 -1.45 -9.12 4.43
CA GLU A 39 -2.65 -8.58 5.08
C GLU A 39 -3.60 -7.93 4.06
N ALA A 40 -3.09 -7.12 3.14
CA ALA A 40 -3.89 -6.48 2.11
C ALA A 40 -4.58 -7.50 1.19
N GLU A 41 -3.88 -8.56 0.80
CA GLU A 41 -4.43 -9.64 -0.05
C GLU A 41 -5.41 -10.55 0.71
N ASN A 42 -5.16 -10.82 2.00
CA ASN A 42 -6.01 -11.70 2.81
C ASN A 42 -7.29 -11.04 3.35
N ILE A 43 -7.40 -9.70 3.29
CA ILE A 43 -8.60 -8.97 3.73
C ILE A 43 -9.86 -9.36 2.91
N ASP A 44 -9.72 -9.90 1.69
CA ASP A 44 -10.85 -10.03 0.77
C ASP A 44 -11.46 -11.44 0.61
N ILE A 45 -10.83 -12.56 0.94
CA ILE A 45 -11.42 -13.87 0.57
C ILE A 45 -12.76 -14.16 1.29
N PRO A 46 -12.91 -14.01 2.62
CA PRO A 46 -14.17 -14.33 3.30
C PRO A 46 -15.24 -13.25 3.12
N LYS A 47 -14.80 -11.99 3.02
CA LYS A 47 -15.69 -10.81 3.00
C LYS A 47 -16.27 -10.58 1.60
N TYR A 48 -15.46 -10.71 0.55
CA TYR A 48 -15.92 -10.70 -0.84
C TYR A 48 -16.92 -11.83 -1.11
N ASN A 49 -16.63 -13.05 -0.64
CA ASN A 49 -17.52 -14.20 -0.80
C ASN A 49 -18.84 -14.03 -0.04
N SER A 50 -18.81 -13.45 1.17
CA SER A 50 -20.03 -13.12 1.91
C SER A 50 -20.86 -12.06 1.19
N ILE A 51 -20.24 -10.98 0.68
CA ILE A 51 -20.95 -9.92 -0.03
C ILE A 51 -21.57 -10.45 -1.34
N ASN A 52 -20.84 -11.24 -2.13
CA ASN A 52 -21.38 -11.86 -3.34
C ASN A 52 -22.53 -12.83 -3.05
N SER A 53 -22.44 -13.60 -1.96
CA SER A 53 -23.51 -14.53 -1.58
C SER A 53 -24.81 -13.81 -1.19
N ILE A 54 -24.73 -12.62 -0.61
CA ILE A 54 -25.88 -11.78 -0.24
C ILE A 54 -26.48 -11.13 -1.49
N SER A 55 -25.64 -10.55 -2.36
CA SER A 55 -26.08 -9.91 -3.60
C SER A 55 -26.81 -10.88 -4.53
N ASN A 56 -26.33 -12.13 -4.65
CA ASN A 56 -26.96 -13.15 -5.49
C ASN A 56 -28.32 -13.65 -4.94
N LYS A 57 -28.49 -13.67 -3.61
CA LYS A 57 -29.79 -14.00 -2.98
C LYS A 57 -30.86 -12.93 -3.22
N LEU A 58 -30.47 -11.65 -3.23
CA LEU A 58 -31.40 -10.54 -3.46
C LEU A 58 -31.86 -10.44 -4.93
N HIS A 59 -31.04 -10.91 -5.88
CA HIS A 59 -31.36 -10.82 -7.31
C HIS A 59 -32.24 -11.98 -7.83
N THR A 60 -32.53 -12.97 -6.98
CA THR A 60 -33.29 -14.19 -7.32
C THR A 60 -34.60 -14.33 -6.54
N SER A 61 -34.99 -13.29 -5.77
CA SER A 61 -36.27 -13.22 -5.03
C SER A 61 -37.26 -12.27 -5.70
#